data_AF-A0A3D1YHA4-F1
#
_entry.id   AF-A0A3D1YHA4-F1
#
_cell.length_a   1.000
_cell.length_b   1.000
_cell.length_c   1.000
_cell.angle_alpha   90.00
_cell.angle_beta   90.00
_cell.angle_gamma   90.00
#
_symmetry.space_group_name_H-M   'P 1'
#
loop_
_entity.id
_entity.type
_entity.pdbx_description
1 polymer ?
#
loop_
_entity_poly.entity_id
_entity_poly.type
_entity_poly.pdbx_seq_one_letter_code
_entity_poly.pdbx_strand_id
1 'polypeptide(L)'
;NTNKNNGTLIVDVINDIHSITFLNYSIYKPYAQYLKALPVSISNTDCIAPTSSSVNDREYNVFSTTIFVYLRTDLLKNLYFNKFAQYLLDQQTIKHIKSANYIPLDSAVYADNRNLLKNKTSGSIHIQKNKKSGDINK
;
A
#
# COMPACT_ATOMS: atom_id res chain seq x y z
N ASN A 1 -7.61 -24.98 -12.65
CA ASN A 1 -6.18 -24.68 -12.85
C ASN A 1 -6.07 -23.26 -13.42
N THR A 2 -6.08 -22.22 -12.58
CA THR A 2 -6.05 -20.82 -13.05
C THR A 2 -5.05 -20.02 -12.24
N ASN A 3 -3.78 -20.16 -12.62
CA ASN A 3 -2.72 -19.27 -12.20
C ASN A 3 -2.83 -17.98 -13.03
N LYS A 4 -3.79 -17.10 -12.68
CA LYS A 4 -4.06 -15.86 -13.42
C LYS A 4 -2.99 -14.83 -13.04
N ASN A 5 -1.84 -14.90 -13.71
CA ASN A 5 -0.83 -13.85 -13.65
C ASN A 5 -1.47 -12.54 -14.13
N ASN A 6 -1.30 -11.45 -13.38
CA ASN A 6 -1.86 -10.13 -13.69
C ASN A 6 -1.57 -9.65 -15.14
N GLY A 7 -0.51 -10.18 -15.77
CA GLY A 7 -0.16 -9.91 -17.17
C GLY A 7 -1.16 -10.42 -18.22
N THR A 8 -1.94 -11.48 -17.95
CA THR A 8 -2.95 -11.94 -18.92
C THR A 8 -4.23 -11.10 -18.82
N LEU A 9 -4.60 -10.65 -17.61
CA LEU A 9 -5.81 -9.86 -17.38
C LEU A 9 -5.78 -8.51 -18.12
N ILE A 10 -4.62 -7.85 -18.17
CA ILE A 10 -4.51 -6.55 -18.85
C ILE A 10 -4.64 -6.68 -20.37
N VAL A 11 -4.11 -7.77 -20.94
CA VAL A 11 -4.23 -8.06 -22.37
C VAL A 11 -5.68 -8.35 -22.74
N ASP A 12 -6.39 -9.13 -21.92
CA ASP A 12 -7.81 -9.42 -22.13
C ASP A 12 -8.66 -8.15 -22.16
N VAL A 13 -8.39 -7.22 -21.23
CA VAL A 13 -9.13 -5.96 -21.11
C VAL A 13 -8.82 -4.99 -22.26
N ILE A 14 -7.57 -4.94 -22.72
CA ILE A 14 -7.21 -4.11 -23.88
C ILE A 14 -7.91 -4.62 -25.16
N ASN A 15 -8.13 -5.93 -25.27
CA ASN A 15 -8.73 -6.54 -26.46
C ASN A 15 -10.27 -6.57 -26.47
N ASP A 16 -10.93 -6.24 -25.35
CA ASP A 16 -12.39 -6.19 -25.25
C ASP A 16 -12.87 -4.79 -24.83
N ILE A 17 -13.43 -4.06 -25.80
CA ILE A 17 -13.93 -2.69 -25.63
C ILE A 17 -15.10 -2.57 -24.66
N HIS A 18 -15.77 -3.67 -24.33
CA HIS A 18 -16.89 -3.70 -23.38
C HIS A 18 -16.48 -4.17 -21.98
N SER A 19 -15.21 -4.52 -21.80
CA SER A 19 -14.72 -5.00 -20.53
C SER A 19 -14.54 -3.88 -19.50
N ILE A 20 -14.70 -4.25 -18.22
CA ILE A 20 -14.38 -3.42 -17.07
C ILE A 20 -13.66 -4.28 -16.04
N THR A 21 -12.63 -3.71 -15.39
CA THR A 21 -11.87 -4.43 -14.37
C THR A 21 -11.31 -3.45 -13.33
N PHE A 22 -10.84 -4.00 -12.21
CA PHE A 22 -10.02 -3.30 -11.23
C PHE A 22 -8.55 -3.64 -11.47
N LEU A 23 -7.72 -2.62 -11.68
CA LEU A 23 -6.27 -2.76 -11.82
C LEU A 23 -5.56 -1.96 -10.74
N ASN A 24 -4.51 -2.53 -10.17
CA ASN A 24 -3.59 -1.76 -9.34
C ASN A 24 -2.94 -0.65 -10.19
N TYR A 25 -2.75 0.54 -9.61
CA TYR A 25 -2.18 1.69 -10.33
C TYR A 25 -0.81 1.38 -10.96
N SER A 26 0.02 0.59 -10.29
CA SER A 26 1.32 0.13 -10.81
C SER A 26 1.22 -0.73 -12.07
N ILE A 27 0.12 -1.47 -12.24
CA ILE A 27 -0.16 -2.28 -13.43
C ILE A 27 -0.83 -1.43 -14.52
N TYR A 28 -1.71 -0.49 -14.16
CA TYR A 28 -2.37 0.41 -15.11
C TYR A 28 -1.41 1.42 -15.75
N LYS A 29 -0.54 2.06 -14.96
CA LYS A 29 0.29 3.20 -15.39
C LYS A 29 1.07 2.98 -16.70
N PRO A 30 1.74 1.82 -16.92
CA PRO A 30 2.45 1.56 -18.18
C PRO A 30 1.55 1.44 -19.42
N TYR A 31 0.25 1.16 -19.23
CA TYR A 31 -0.72 0.93 -20.30
C TYR A 31 -1.80 2.04 -20.37
N ALA A 32 -1.60 3.16 -19.67
CA ALA A 32 -2.58 4.24 -19.60
C ALA A 32 -2.93 4.87 -20.97
N GLN A 33 -2.09 4.68 -21.99
CA GLN A 33 -2.40 5.08 -23.38
C GLN A 33 -3.42 4.16 -24.07
N TYR A 34 -3.59 2.92 -23.60
CA TYR A 34 -4.48 1.91 -24.18
C TYR A 34 -5.75 1.69 -23.35
N LEU A 35 -5.79 2.21 -22.13
CA LEU A 35 -6.86 1.98 -21.16
C LEU A 35 -7.43 3.31 -20.69
N LYS A 36 -8.76 3.37 -20.52
CA LYS A 36 -9.43 4.52 -19.92
C LYS A 36 -9.70 4.27 -18.44
N ALA A 37 -8.97 4.93 -17.56
CA ALA A 37 -9.31 4.93 -16.14
C ALA A 37 -10.59 5.75 -15.88
N LEU A 38 -11.48 5.22 -15.04
CA LEU A 38 -12.66 5.92 -14.57
C LEU A 38 -12.33 6.76 -13.32
N PRO A 39 -12.62 8.08 -13.32
CA PRO A 39 -12.59 8.88 -12.11
C PRO A 39 -13.62 8.39 -11.09
N VAL A 40 -13.28 8.45 -9.80
CA VAL A 40 -14.15 7.96 -8.71
C VAL A 40 -14.30 9.04 -7.64
N SER A 41 -15.51 9.17 -7.09
CA SER A 41 -15.83 10.11 -6.01
C SER A 41 -16.02 9.39 -4.67
N ILE A 42 -15.60 10.03 -3.59
CA ILE A 42 -15.79 9.55 -2.21
C ILE A 42 -17.03 10.20 -1.58
N SER A 43 -17.36 11.42 -1.99
CA SER A 43 -18.38 12.27 -1.35
C SER A 43 -19.41 12.84 -2.33
N ASN A 44 -19.60 12.22 -3.50
CA ASN A 44 -20.54 12.64 -4.56
C ASN A 44 -20.31 14.05 -5.14
N THR A 45 -19.24 14.76 -4.74
CA THR A 45 -18.96 16.14 -5.18
C THR A 45 -17.91 16.19 -6.27
N ASP A 46 -16.77 15.52 -6.07
CA ASP A 46 -15.65 15.54 -7.00
C ASP A 46 -15.20 14.12 -7.35
N CYS A 47 -15.10 13.84 -8.65
CA CYS A 47 -14.55 12.58 -9.15
C CYS A 47 -13.06 12.77 -9.43
N ILE A 48 -12.21 12.00 -8.76
CA ILE A 48 -10.76 12.12 -8.90
C ILE A 48 -10.29 10.99 -9.80
N ALA A 49 -9.50 11.31 -10.83
CA ALA A 49 -8.86 10.32 -11.69
C ALA A 49 -7.58 9.77 -11.03
N PRO A 50 -7.19 8.51 -11.26
CA PRO A 50 -5.93 7.97 -10.76
C PRO A 50 -4.75 8.44 -11.64
N THR A 51 -4.23 9.64 -11.34
CA THR A 51 -3.04 10.21 -11.98
C THR A 51 -1.82 10.01 -11.09
N SER A 52 -0.61 10.26 -11.62
CA SER A 52 0.59 10.20 -10.76
C SER A 52 0.54 11.21 -9.62
N SER A 53 -0.03 12.41 -9.82
CA SER A 53 -0.18 13.40 -8.75
C SER A 53 -1.23 12.94 -7.74
N SER A 54 -2.48 12.74 -8.16
CA SER A 54 -3.58 12.39 -7.25
C SER A 54 -3.34 11.10 -6.46
N VAL A 55 -2.63 10.13 -7.02
CA VAL A 55 -2.18 8.94 -6.29
C VAL A 55 -1.12 9.31 -5.25
N ASN A 56 -0.03 9.97 -5.66
CA ASN A 56 1.06 10.35 -4.75
C ASN A 56 0.63 11.30 -3.62
N ASP A 57 -0.25 12.24 -3.93
CA ASP A 57 -0.80 13.24 -3.02
C ASP A 57 -1.91 12.67 -2.13
N ARG A 58 -2.24 11.38 -2.31
CA ARG A 58 -3.28 10.63 -1.59
C ARG A 58 -4.69 11.21 -1.75
N GLU A 59 -4.92 11.97 -2.81
CA GLU A 59 -6.26 12.45 -3.20
C GLU A 59 -7.11 11.31 -3.78
N TYR A 60 -6.49 10.38 -4.53
CA TYR A 60 -7.13 9.15 -4.99
C TYR A 60 -7.05 8.04 -3.92
N ASN A 61 -7.67 8.25 -2.76
CA ASN A 61 -7.59 7.32 -1.64
C ASN A 61 -8.70 6.26 -1.57
N VAL A 62 -9.71 6.32 -2.46
CA VAL A 62 -10.87 5.41 -2.48
C VAL A 62 -10.45 3.94 -2.47
N PHE A 63 -9.37 3.62 -3.19
CA PHE A 63 -8.82 2.26 -3.31
C PHE A 63 -7.40 2.13 -2.75
N SER A 64 -6.94 3.13 -1.98
CA SER A 64 -5.62 3.07 -1.36
C SER A 64 -5.63 2.10 -0.18
N THR A 65 -4.97 0.96 -0.35
CA THR A 65 -4.81 -0.04 0.70
C THR A 65 -3.47 0.12 1.40
N THR A 66 -3.51 0.23 2.73
CA THR A 66 -2.29 0.16 3.55
C THR A 66 -1.81 -1.28 3.61
N ILE A 67 -0.53 -1.51 3.33
CA ILE A 67 0.09 -2.82 3.49
C ILE A 67 0.55 -2.96 4.95
N PHE A 68 0.09 -4.02 5.60
CA PHE A 68 0.50 -4.36 6.96
C PHE A 68 1.45 -5.57 6.95
N VAL A 69 2.48 -5.50 7.80
CA VAL A 69 3.35 -6.65 8.09
C VAL A 69 3.05 -7.12 9.50
N TYR A 70 2.59 -8.37 9.63
CA TYR A 70 2.27 -8.97 10.91
C TYR A 70 3.50 -9.65 11.49
N LEU A 71 3.96 -9.15 12.64
CA LEU A 71 5.10 -9.70 13.36
C LEU A 71 4.65 -10.22 14.72
N ARG A 72 5.12 -11.41 15.06
CA ARG A 72 4.94 -12.00 16.38
C ARG A 72 5.88 -11.34 17.39
N THR A 73 5.32 -10.68 18.40
CA THR A 73 6.08 -9.92 19.40
C THR A 73 7.03 -10.80 20.22
N ASP A 74 6.66 -12.05 20.50
CA ASP A 74 7.49 -13.00 21.24
C ASP A 74 8.75 -13.40 20.47
N LEU A 75 8.66 -13.50 19.14
CA LEU A 75 9.79 -13.81 18.26
C LEU A 75 10.79 -12.66 18.13
N LEU A 76 10.41 -11.42 18.47
CA LEU A 76 11.31 -10.26 18.46
C LEU A 76 12.39 -10.32 19.55
N LYS A 77 12.38 -11.33 20.42
CA LYS A 77 13.52 -11.63 21.31
C LYS A 77 14.72 -12.21 20.54
N ASN A 78 14.47 -12.87 19.41
CA ASN A 78 15.53 -13.36 18.52
C ASN A 78 16.14 -12.19 17.74
N LEU A 79 17.47 -12.15 17.68
CA LEU A 79 18.23 -11.09 17.03
C LEU A 79 17.85 -10.91 15.55
N TYR A 80 17.70 -12.00 14.79
CA TYR A 80 17.43 -11.96 13.35
C TYR A 80 16.03 -11.40 13.06
N PHE A 81 15.00 -11.86 13.78
CA PHE A 81 13.65 -11.34 13.60
C PHE A 81 13.55 -9.86 13.99
N ASN A 82 14.23 -9.46 15.07
CA ASN A 82 14.28 -8.05 15.47
C ASN A 82 15.00 -7.18 14.42
N LYS A 83 16.11 -7.65 13.85
CA LYS A 83 16.83 -6.93 12.79
C LYS A 83 16.03 -6.83 11.50
N PHE A 84 15.32 -7.89 11.13
CA PHE A 84 14.41 -7.85 9.98
C PHE A 84 13.29 -6.83 10.19
N ALA A 85 12.67 -6.80 11.37
CA ALA A 85 11.64 -5.81 11.70
C ALA A 85 12.18 -4.37 11.64
N GLN A 86 13.40 -4.13 12.13
CA GLN A 86 14.06 -2.83 12.02
C GLN A 86 14.33 -2.45 10.56
N TYR A 87 14.80 -3.41 9.76
CA TYR A 87 15.08 -3.21 8.33
C TYR A 87 13.84 -2.78 7.55
N LEU A 88 12.66 -3.34 7.84
CA LEU A 88 11.40 -2.95 7.19
C LEU A 88 11.05 -1.46 7.42
N LEU A 89 11.48 -0.89 8.55
CA LEU A 89 11.23 0.51 8.94
C LEU A 89 12.45 1.42 8.70
N ASP A 90 13.50 0.90 8.06
CA ASP A 90 14.73 1.65 7.78
C ASP A 90 14.54 2.65 6.64
N GLN A 91 15.28 3.76 6.69
CA GLN A 91 15.19 4.82 5.68
C GLN A 91 15.55 4.34 4.27
N GLN A 92 16.53 3.45 4.12
CA GLN A 92 16.92 2.93 2.81
C GLN A 92 15.81 2.03 2.25
N THR A 93 15.22 1.17 3.08
CA THR A 93 14.06 0.35 2.69
C THR A 93 12.88 1.22 2.24
N ILE A 94 12.60 2.32 2.96
CA ILE A 94 11.53 3.27 2.59
C ILE A 94 11.82 3.93 1.23
N LYS A 95 13.08 4.26 0.90
CA LYS A 95 13.45 4.77 -0.43
C LYS A 95 13.23 3.72 -1.52
N HIS A 96 13.52 2.44 -1.25
CA HIS A 96 13.25 1.35 -2.19
C HIS A 96 11.75 1.15 -2.42
N ILE A 97 10.91 1.25 -1.39
CA ILE A 97 9.44 1.22 -1.50
C ILE A 97 8.95 2.29 -2.48
N LYS A 98 9.44 3.53 -2.35
CA LYS A 98 9.12 4.62 -3.28
C LYS A 98 9.54 4.30 -4.72
N SER A 99 10.71 3.70 -4.89
CA SER A 99 11.23 3.30 -6.22
C SER A 99 10.39 2.18 -6.85
N ALA A 100 9.71 1.38 -6.04
CA ALA A 100 8.78 0.33 -6.48
C ALA A 100 7.34 0.85 -6.76
N ASN A 101 7.14 2.16 -6.89
CA ASN A 101 5.84 2.82 -7.12
C ASN A 101 4.82 2.69 -5.97
N TYR A 102 5.29 2.46 -4.74
CA TYR A 102 4.44 2.58 -3.55
C TYR A 102 4.58 3.97 -2.93
N ILE A 103 3.51 4.41 -2.27
CA ILE A 103 3.51 5.67 -1.53
C ILE A 103 3.95 5.37 -0.09
N PRO A 104 5.09 5.90 0.38
CA PRO A 104 5.51 5.70 1.76
C PRO A 104 4.55 6.41 2.73
N LEU A 105 4.49 5.90 3.95
CA LEU A 105 3.78 6.57 5.06
C LEU A 105 4.51 7.85 5.47
N ASP A 106 3.84 8.71 6.24
CA ASP A 106 4.47 9.92 6.77
C ASP A 106 5.63 9.54 7.71
N SER A 107 6.68 10.35 7.73
CA SER A 107 7.89 10.09 8.54
C SER A 107 7.57 9.93 10.03
N ALA A 108 6.59 10.67 10.54
CA ALA A 108 6.08 10.57 11.90
C ALA A 108 5.49 9.18 12.19
N VAL A 109 4.70 8.63 11.27
CA VAL A 109 4.10 7.30 11.41
C VAL A 109 5.19 6.21 11.46
N TYR A 110 6.24 6.34 10.64
CA TYR A 110 7.38 5.45 10.73
C TYR A 110 8.13 5.58 12.06
N ALA A 111 8.28 6.80 12.58
CA ALA A 111 8.91 7.04 13.89
C ALA A 111 8.11 6.39 15.02
N ASP A 112 6.80 6.55 15.01
CA ASP A 112 5.91 5.95 16.00
C ASP A 112 5.95 4.41 15.97
N ASN A 113 5.92 3.79 14.79
CA ASN A 113 6.05 2.34 14.67
C ASN A 113 7.44 1.84 15.07
N ARG A 114 8.51 2.61 14.85
CA ARG A 114 9.85 2.29 15.40
C ARG A 114 9.86 2.31 16.92
N ASN A 115 9.12 3.23 17.55
CA ASN A 115 8.96 3.27 19.00
C ASN A 115 8.20 2.04 19.52
N LEU A 116 7.10 1.64 18.86
CA LEU A 116 6.38 0.41 19.19
C LEU A 116 7.29 -0.82 19.09
N LEU A 117 8.06 -0.93 18.01
CA LEU A 117 9.01 -2.03 17.79
C LEU A 117 10.09 -2.07 18.88
N LYS A 118 10.69 -0.91 19.20
CA LYS A 118 11.71 -0.79 20.27
C LYS A 118 11.16 -1.25 21.62
N ASN A 119 9.91 -0.90 21.90
CA ASN A 119 9.22 -1.26 23.15
C ASN A 119 8.54 -2.64 23.09
N LYS A 120 8.66 -3.36 21.96
CA LYS A 120 7.98 -4.64 21.69
C LYS A 120 6.47 -4.59 21.99
N THR A 121 5.86 -3.44 21.79
CA THR A 121 4.44 -3.22 22.00
C THR A 121 3.68 -3.72 20.77
N SER A 122 2.62 -4.51 20.98
CA SER A 122 1.79 -5.01 19.89
C SER A 122 0.94 -3.89 19.24
N GLY A 123 0.46 -4.18 18.03
CA GLY A 123 -0.31 -3.26 17.21
C GLY A 123 0.53 -2.39 16.27
N SER A 124 -0.13 -1.47 15.57
CA SER A 124 0.48 -0.55 14.61
C SER A 124 -0.19 0.83 14.64
N ILE A 125 0.55 1.85 14.19
CA ILE A 125 0.05 3.21 13.96
C ILE A 125 -0.04 3.44 12.46
N HIS A 126 -1.17 3.96 11.97
CA HIS A 126 -1.44 4.18 10.54
C HIS A 126 -2.22 5.50 10.32
N ILE A 127 -2.48 5.83 9.05
CA ILE A 127 -2.85 7.16 8.50
C ILE A 127 -4.10 7.79 9.16
N GLN A 128 -4.95 7.01 9.83
CA GLN A 128 -5.91 7.55 10.80
C GLN A 128 -5.16 7.90 12.09
N LYS A 129 -4.50 9.08 12.09
CA LYS A 129 -3.89 9.70 13.27
C LYS A 129 -4.81 9.49 14.46
N ASN A 130 -4.33 8.74 15.46
CA ASN A 130 -4.95 8.46 16.76
C ASN A 130 -5.71 7.13 16.96
N LYS A 131 -5.56 6.12 16.09
CA LYS A 131 -6.04 4.76 16.41
C LYS A 131 -4.93 3.71 16.30
N LYS A 132 -4.51 3.16 17.45
CA LYS A 132 -3.83 1.85 17.48
C LYS A 132 -4.80 0.84 16.85
N SER A 133 -4.35 0.15 15.81
CA SER A 133 -5.13 -0.90 15.16
C SER A 133 -4.21 -2.08 14.80
N GLY A 134 -4.81 -3.26 14.65
CA GLY A 134 -4.11 -4.50 14.28
C GLY A 134 -3.47 -5.24 15.46
N ASP A 135 -3.92 -4.97 16.69
CA ASP A 135 -3.56 -5.80 17.83
C ASP A 135 -4.36 -7.12 17.76
N ILE A 136 -3.67 -8.23 17.52
CA ILE A 136 -4.25 -9.58 17.55
C ILE A 136 -4.14 -10.16 18.97
N ASN A 137 -4.62 -9.43 19.96
CA ASN A 137 -4.69 -9.98 21.31
C ASN A 137 -5.92 -10.91 21.39
N LYS A 138 -5.63 -12.20 21.56
CA LYS A 138 -6.54 -13.19 22.15
C LYS A 138 -6.69 -12.93 23.64
#